data_AF-A0A7W4CKB5-F1
#
_entry.id   AF-A0A7W4CKB5-F1
#
_cell.length_a   1.000
_cell.length_b   1.000
_cell.length_c   1.000
_cell.angle_alpha   90.00
_cell.angle_beta   90.00
_cell.angle_gamma   90.00
#
_symmetry.space_group_name_H-M   'P 1'
#
loop_
_entity.id
_entity.type
_entity.pdbx_description
1 polymer ?
#
loop_
_entity_poly.entity_id
_entity_poly.type
_entity_poly.pdbx_seq_one_letter_code
_entity_poly.pdbx_strand_id
1 'polypeptide(L)'
;MADLMVLSMQEAVQVDARRLAEIVDELGETAAHNVICVALEQLAQGLSDTRHAALSGDMAGLAERSGMLARLAWQVGLTSLAGVAADVAACAERRDGIGLSATLARLMRIGNRSLTEIWDEGRDLN
;
A
#
# COMPACT_ATOMS: atom_id res chain seq x y z
N MET A 1 23.25 -31.44 0.62
CA MET A 1 23.17 -30.12 1.26
C MET A 1 22.21 -29.31 0.41
N ALA A 2 20.98 -29.11 0.88
CA ALA A 2 19.93 -28.47 0.09
C ALA A 2 20.20 -26.96 0.02
N ASP A 3 20.41 -26.44 -1.18
CA ASP A 3 20.56 -25.02 -1.44
C ASP A 3 19.16 -24.40 -1.43
N LEU A 4 18.83 -23.70 -0.34
CA LEU A 4 17.56 -23.01 -0.18
C LEU A 4 17.64 -21.68 -0.94
N MET A 5 17.29 -21.73 -2.23
CA MET A 5 17.16 -20.54 -3.05
C MET A 5 15.88 -19.81 -2.64
N VAL A 6 16.03 -18.71 -1.89
CA VAL A 6 14.91 -17.85 -1.50
C VAL A 6 14.36 -17.20 -2.75
N LEU A 7 13.19 -17.64 -3.20
CA LEU A 7 12.44 -17.00 -4.29
C LEU A 7 11.80 -15.72 -3.73
N SER A 8 12.53 -14.61 -3.84
CA SER A 8 11.98 -13.28 -3.57
C SER A 8 10.96 -12.94 -4.66
N MET A 9 9.66 -13.09 -4.36
CA MET A 9 8.58 -12.56 -5.21
C MET A 9 8.70 -11.03 -5.25
N GLN A 10 9.22 -10.52 -6.36
CA GLN A 10 9.33 -9.10 -6.65
C GLN A 10 8.09 -8.69 -7.44
N GLU A 11 7.17 -8.00 -6.79
CA GLU A 11 5.99 -7.44 -7.44
C GLU A 11 6.27 -5.97 -7.76
N ALA A 12 6.12 -5.60 -9.04
CA ALA A 12 6.36 -4.24 -9.48
C ALA A 12 5.33 -3.29 -8.88
N VAL A 13 5.79 -2.23 -8.20
CA VAL A 13 4.94 -1.12 -7.78
C VAL A 13 4.52 -0.36 -9.03
N GLN A 14 3.21 -0.25 -9.29
CA GLN A 14 2.67 0.57 -10.37
C GLN A 14 2.14 1.87 -9.80
N VAL A 15 2.80 2.97 -10.16
CA VAL A 15 2.39 4.34 -9.84
C VAL A 15 1.72 4.94 -11.08
N ASP A 16 0.50 5.45 -10.95
CA ASP A 16 -0.17 6.17 -12.02
C ASP A 16 0.41 7.59 -12.13
N ALA A 17 1.40 7.74 -13.01
CA ALA A 17 2.05 9.02 -13.31
C ALA A 17 1.08 10.08 -13.85
N ARG A 18 -0.04 9.68 -14.47
CA ARG A 18 -1.05 10.65 -14.95
C ARG A 18 -1.79 11.26 -13.77
N ARG A 19 -2.12 10.45 -12.77
CA ARG A 19 -2.80 10.92 -11.56
C ARG A 19 -1.93 11.90 -10.77
N LEU A 20 -0.63 11.61 -10.65
CA LEU A 20 0.33 12.54 -10.06
C LEU A 20 0.43 13.85 -10.85
N ALA A 21 0.47 13.78 -12.18
CA ALA A 21 0.51 14.97 -13.02
C ALA A 21 -0.76 15.84 -12.89
N GLU A 22 -1.95 15.23 -12.78
CA GLU A 22 -3.20 15.94 -12.51
C GLU A 22 -3.16 16.70 -11.18
N ILE A 23 -2.67 16.07 -10.10
CA ILE A 23 -2.54 16.72 -8.78
C ILE A 23 -1.60 17.93 -8.86
N VAL A 24 -0.49 17.80 -9.59
CA VAL A 24 0.47 18.90 -9.79
C VAL A 24 -0.13 20.03 -10.62
N ASP A 25 -0.87 19.72 -11.68
CA ASP A 25 -1.53 20.72 -12.54
C ASP A 25 -2.62 21.50 -11.79
N GLU A 26 -3.38 20.83 -10.90
CA GLU A 26 -4.47 21.43 -10.13
C GLU A 26 -4.00 22.30 -8.95
N LEU A 27 -2.92 21.91 -8.27
CA LEU A 27 -2.50 22.53 -7.01
C LEU A 27 -1.20 23.35 -7.11
N GLY A 28 -0.42 23.13 -8.18
CA GLY A 28 0.96 23.59 -8.28
C GLY A 28 1.94 22.68 -7.52
N GLU A 29 3.19 22.68 -7.96
CA GLU A 29 4.22 21.71 -7.57
C GLU A 29 4.45 21.60 -6.05
N THR A 30 4.56 22.73 -5.35
CA THR A 30 4.79 22.74 -3.89
C THR A 30 3.59 22.20 -3.09
N ALA A 31 2.36 22.55 -3.50
CA ALA A 31 1.16 22.09 -2.81
C ALA A 31 0.90 20.60 -3.10
N ALA A 32 1.13 20.16 -4.33
CA ALA A 32 1.08 18.75 -4.71
C ALA A 32 2.08 17.90 -3.91
N HIS A 33 3.33 18.36 -3.77
CA HIS A 33 4.33 17.68 -2.94
C HIS A 33 3.86 17.50 -1.49
N ASN A 34 3.34 18.56 -0.86
CA ASN A 34 2.81 18.48 0.50
C ASN A 34 1.63 17.49 0.62
N VAL A 35 0.71 17.50 -0.35
CA VAL A 35 -0.43 16.56 -0.37
C VAL A 35 0.07 15.11 -0.51
N ILE A 36 1.05 14.87 -1.38
CA ILE A 36 1.63 13.55 -1.59
C ILE A 36 2.32 13.07 -0.31
N CYS A 37 3.15 13.90 0.33
CA CYS A 37 3.81 13.56 1.60
C CYS A 37 2.80 13.17 2.69
N VAL A 38 1.76 13.99 2.89
CA VAL A 38 0.70 13.72 3.86
C VAL A 38 -0.07 12.44 3.51
N ALA A 39 -0.27 12.14 2.23
CA ALA A 39 -0.92 10.91 1.80
C ALA A 39 -0.03 9.68 2.06
N LEU A 40 1.28 9.76 1.82
CA LEU A 40 2.23 8.69 2.12
C LEU A 40 2.32 8.38 3.61
N GLU A 41 2.31 9.41 4.46
CA GLU A 41 2.25 9.22 5.92
C GLU A 41 0.99 8.47 6.34
N GLN A 42 -0.17 8.87 5.79
CA GLN A 42 -1.44 8.18 6.05
C GLN A 42 -1.44 6.74 5.54
N LEU A 43 -0.81 6.46 4.40
CA LEU A 43 -0.64 5.11 3.87
C LEU A 43 0.25 4.25 4.77
N ALA A 44 1.36 4.81 5.28
CA ALA A 44 2.25 4.14 6.21
C ALA A 44 1.54 3.80 7.54
N GLN A 45 0.73 4.73 8.05
CA GLN A 45 -0.10 4.50 9.22
C GLN A 45 -1.16 3.43 8.94
N GLY A 46 -1.87 3.51 7.82
CA GLY A 46 -2.90 2.54 7.41
C GLY A 46 -2.36 1.12 7.24
N LEU A 47 -1.14 0.98 6.71
CA LEU A 47 -0.43 -0.32 6.63
C LEU A 47 -0.12 -0.89 8.01
N SER A 48 0.36 -0.05 8.93
CA SER A 48 0.66 -0.46 10.32
C SER A 48 -0.61 -0.90 11.06
N ASP A 49 -1.69 -0.15 10.88
CA ASP A 49 -3.01 -0.41 11.44
C ASP A 49 -3.61 -1.73 10.90
N THR A 50 -3.53 -1.95 9.60
CA THR A 50 -3.96 -3.19 8.93
C THR A 50 -3.18 -4.39 9.49
N ARG A 51 -1.87 -4.26 9.65
CA ARG A 51 -1.03 -5.30 10.25
C ARG A 51 -1.44 -5.59 11.70
N HIS A 52 -1.73 -4.55 12.48
CA HIS A 52 -2.15 -4.74 13.88
C HIS A 52 -3.50 -5.47 13.99
N ALA A 53 -4.49 -5.09 13.16
CA ALA A 53 -5.79 -5.76 13.11
C ALA A 53 -5.68 -7.24 12.68
N ALA A 54 -4.78 -7.55 11.74
CA ALA A 54 -4.49 -8.92 11.36
C ALA A 54 -3.89 -9.74 12.51
N LEU A 55 -2.96 -9.16 13.28
CA LEU A 55 -2.32 -9.82 14.43
C LEU A 55 -3.28 -10.01 15.61
N SER A 56 -4.26 -9.12 15.79
CA SER A 56 -5.28 -9.24 16.84
C SER A 56 -6.42 -10.20 16.47
N GLY A 57 -6.48 -10.67 15.22
CA GLY A 57 -7.56 -11.52 14.71
C GLY A 57 -8.89 -10.78 14.52
N ASP A 58 -8.89 -9.44 14.56
CA ASP A 58 -10.07 -8.61 14.33
C ASP A 58 -10.38 -8.53 12.82
N MET A 59 -11.10 -9.52 12.32
CA MET A 59 -11.44 -9.61 10.89
C MET A 59 -12.32 -8.45 10.41
N ALA A 60 -13.18 -7.90 11.27
CA ALA A 60 -14.04 -6.78 10.90
C ALA A 60 -13.22 -5.49 10.77
N GLY A 61 -12.38 -5.18 11.78
CA GLY A 61 -11.46 -4.06 11.71
C GLY A 61 -10.43 -4.21 10.60
N LEU A 62 -10.00 -5.44 10.30
CA LEU A 62 -9.08 -5.72 9.20
C LEU A 62 -9.71 -5.40 7.84
N ALA A 63 -10.96 -5.81 7.62
CA ALA A 63 -11.68 -5.49 6.39
C ALA A 63 -11.84 -3.98 6.20
N GLU A 64 -12.30 -3.27 7.25
CA GLU A 64 -12.51 -1.83 7.23
C GLU A 64 -11.20 -1.07 6.93
N ARG A 65 -10.14 -1.36 7.69
CA ARG A 65 -8.82 -0.71 7.55
C ARG A 65 -8.20 -0.98 6.18
N SER A 66 -8.28 -2.23 5.70
CA SER A 66 -7.75 -2.60 4.38
C SER A 66 -8.52 -1.90 3.25
N GLY A 67 -9.84 -1.77 3.38
CA GLY A 67 -10.67 -1.02 2.43
C GLY A 67 -10.36 0.48 2.41
N MET A 68 -10.12 1.09 3.58
CA MET A 68 -9.68 2.49 3.68
C MET A 68 -8.30 2.68 3.05
N LEU A 69 -7.35 1.80 3.35
CA LEU A 69 -6.01 1.79 2.76
C LEU A 69 -6.07 1.68 1.23
N ALA A 70 -6.94 0.81 0.70
CA ALA A 70 -7.13 0.65 -0.74
C ALA A 70 -7.58 1.96 -1.41
N ARG A 71 -8.54 2.66 -0.79
CA ARG A 71 -9.05 3.95 -1.30
C ARG A 71 -7.97 5.03 -1.30
N LEU A 72 -7.23 5.17 -0.20
CA LEU A 72 -6.15 6.14 -0.10
C LEU A 72 -5.06 5.86 -1.15
N ALA A 73 -4.66 4.59 -1.30
CA ALA A 73 -3.65 4.21 -2.27
C ALA A 73 -4.09 4.53 -3.70
N TRP A 74 -5.36 4.28 -4.03
CA TRP A 74 -5.92 4.61 -5.34
C TRP A 74 -5.92 6.11 -5.62
N GLN A 75 -6.27 6.95 -4.64
CA GLN A 75 -6.32 8.41 -4.81
C GLN A 75 -4.96 9.03 -5.18
N VAL A 76 -3.88 8.46 -4.67
CA VAL A 76 -2.49 8.89 -4.94
C VAL A 76 -1.92 8.25 -6.21
N GLY A 77 -2.59 7.21 -6.75
CA GLY A 77 -2.14 6.48 -7.94
C GLY A 77 -1.33 5.22 -7.65
N LEU A 78 -1.25 4.75 -6.40
CA LEU A 78 -0.59 3.49 -6.01
C LEU A 78 -1.48 2.28 -6.29
N THR A 79 -1.76 2.05 -7.56
CA THR A 79 -2.75 1.07 -8.03
C THR A 79 -2.45 -0.36 -7.58
N SER A 80 -1.18 -0.78 -7.55
CA SER A 80 -0.79 -2.11 -7.05
C SER A 80 -1.07 -2.27 -5.56
N LEU A 81 -0.77 -1.24 -4.76
CA LEU A 81 -1.04 -1.24 -3.32
C LEU A 81 -2.55 -1.24 -3.07
N ALA A 82 -3.30 -0.45 -3.84
CA ALA A 82 -4.75 -0.38 -3.77
C ALA A 82 -5.41 -1.74 -4.05
N GLY A 83 -4.98 -2.41 -5.11
CA GLY A 83 -5.51 -3.73 -5.49
C GLY A 83 -5.28 -4.78 -4.39
N VAL A 84 -4.06 -4.87 -3.87
CA VAL A 84 -3.74 -5.87 -2.84
C VAL A 84 -4.41 -5.56 -1.50
N ALA A 85 -4.56 -4.29 -1.14
CA ALA A 85 -5.33 -3.90 0.04
C ALA A 85 -6.83 -4.28 -0.10
N ALA A 86 -7.41 -4.13 -1.29
CA ALA A 86 -8.76 -4.60 -1.58
C ALA A 86 -8.87 -6.14 -1.49
N ASP A 87 -7.88 -6.88 -1.97
CA ASP A 87 -7.83 -8.35 -1.83
C ASP A 87 -7.81 -8.78 -0.36
N VAL A 88 -7.05 -8.10 0.50
CA VAL A 88 -7.03 -8.34 1.95
C VAL A 88 -8.41 -8.07 2.57
N ALA A 89 -9.04 -6.96 2.22
CA ALA A 89 -10.38 -6.62 2.70
C ALA A 89 -11.40 -7.72 2.34
N ALA A 90 -11.42 -8.13 1.07
CA ALA A 90 -12.31 -9.17 0.59
C ALA A 90 -12.03 -10.53 1.26
N CYS A 91 -10.78 -10.90 1.51
CA CYS A 91 -10.45 -12.14 2.22
C CYS A 91 -10.88 -12.09 3.70
N ALA A 92 -10.73 -10.93 4.36
CA ALA A 92 -11.17 -10.72 5.74
C ALA A 92 -12.70 -10.81 5.86
N GLU A 93 -13.45 -10.17 4.95
CA GLU A 93 -14.91 -10.24 4.88
C GLU A 93 -15.41 -11.67 4.70
N ARG A 94 -14.77 -12.44 3.80
CA ARG A 94 -15.11 -13.85 3.54
C ARG A 94 -14.61 -14.81 4.62
N ARG A 95 -13.81 -14.35 5.58
CA ARG A 95 -13.10 -15.17 6.58
C ARG A 95 -12.25 -16.28 5.94
N ASP A 96 -11.67 -15.99 4.79
CA ASP A 96 -10.80 -16.90 4.04
C ASP A 96 -9.38 -16.82 4.59
N GLY A 97 -9.08 -17.63 5.61
CA GLY A 97 -7.78 -17.58 6.30
C GLY A 97 -6.57 -17.90 5.41
N ILE A 98 -6.75 -18.73 4.39
CA ILE A 98 -5.67 -19.09 3.45
C ILE A 98 -5.41 -17.90 2.52
N GLY A 99 -6.47 -17.39 1.87
CA GLY A 99 -6.38 -16.21 1.01
C GLY A 99 -5.82 -15.01 1.75
N LEU A 100 -6.27 -14.79 2.99
CA LEU A 100 -5.85 -13.69 3.84
C LEU A 100 -4.35 -13.73 4.16
N SER A 101 -3.81 -14.92 4.46
CA SER A 101 -2.39 -15.09 4.76
C SER A 101 -1.52 -14.70 3.56
N ALA A 102 -1.92 -15.13 2.37
CA ALA A 102 -1.21 -14.83 1.13
C ALA A 102 -1.29 -13.34 0.77
N THR A 103 -2.47 -12.75 0.85
CA THR A 103 -2.70 -11.34 0.49
C THR A 103 -2.11 -10.37 1.51
N LEU A 104 -2.10 -10.68 2.80
CA LEU A 104 -1.39 -9.89 3.82
C LEU A 104 0.12 -9.90 3.59
N ALA A 105 0.71 -11.07 3.34
CA ALA A 105 2.14 -11.16 3.05
C ALA A 105 2.50 -10.35 1.79
N ARG A 106 1.63 -10.39 0.77
CA ARG A 106 1.72 -9.58 -0.44
C ARG A 106 1.66 -8.08 -0.14
N LEU A 107 0.68 -7.66 0.65
CA LEU A 107 0.48 -6.26 1.06
C LEU A 107 1.71 -5.70 1.77
N MET A 108 2.31 -6.47 2.69
CA MET A 108 3.49 -6.03 3.43
C MET A 108 4.73 -5.86 2.54
N ARG A 109 4.92 -6.75 1.55
CA ARG A 109 6.04 -6.63 0.59
C ARG A 109 5.88 -5.39 -0.29
N ILE A 110 4.69 -5.17 -0.85
CA ILE A 110 4.42 -4.02 -1.72
C ILE A 110 4.48 -2.73 -0.91
N GLY A 111 3.82 -2.66 0.25
CA GLY A 111 3.81 -1.47 1.10
C GLY A 111 5.20 -1.03 1.55
N ASN A 112 6.04 -1.98 1.98
CA ASN A 112 7.42 -1.67 2.37
C ASN A 112 8.27 -1.17 1.18
N ARG A 113 8.02 -1.66 -0.04
CA ARG A 113 8.73 -1.21 -1.23
C ARG A 113 8.23 0.15 -1.73
N SER A 114 6.91 0.32 -1.89
CA SER A 114 6.30 1.58 -2.32
C SER A 114 6.68 2.76 -1.44
N LEU A 115 6.68 2.58 -0.11
CA LEU A 115 7.02 3.67 0.80
C LEU A 115 8.51 4.01 0.77
N THR A 116 9.40 3.03 0.58
CA THR A 116 10.84 3.30 0.43
C THR A 116 11.16 3.97 -0.90
N GLU A 117 10.59 3.49 -2.01
CA GLU A 117 10.83 4.05 -3.36
C GLU A 117 10.37 5.51 -3.45
N ILE A 118 9.17 5.84 -2.95
CA ILE A 118 8.65 7.21 -3.02
C ILE A 118 9.40 8.16 -2.06
N TRP A 119 9.88 7.64 -0.91
CA TRP A 119 10.69 8.42 0.03
C TRP A 119 12.08 8.74 -0.53
N ASP A 120 12.68 7.82 -1.29
CA ASP A 120 13.98 8.04 -1.93
C ASP A 120 13.86 8.98 -3.14
N GLU A 121 12.80 8.86 -3.96
CA GLU A 121 12.52 9.80 -5.07
C GLU A 121 12.25 11.23 -4.57
N GLY A 122 11.58 11.39 -3.42
CA GLY A 122 11.35 12.70 -2.80
C GLY A 122 12.62 13.36 -2.27
N ARG A 123 13.72 12.61 -2.09
CA ARG A 123 15.01 13.12 -1.60
C ARG A 123 15.88 13.73 -2.69
N ASP A 124 15.67 13.32 -3.94
CA ASP A 124 16.45 13.77 -5.11
C ASP A 124 15.90 15.08 -5.74
N LEU A 125 14.79 15.62 -5.19
CA LEU A 125 14.18 16.89 -5.60
C LEU A 125 14.58 18.09 -4.73
N ASN A 126 15.65 17.98 -3.92
CA ASN A 126 16.17 19.06 -3.07
C ASN A 126 17.65 19.33 -3.30
#